data_AF-A0A6P6H758-F1
#
_entry.id   AF-A0A6P6H758-F1
#
_cell.length_a   1.000
_cell.length_b   1.000
_cell.length_c   1.000
_cell.angle_alpha   90.00
_cell.angle_beta   90.00
_cell.angle_gamma   90.00
#
_symmetry.space_group_name_H-M   'P 1'
#
loop_
_entity.id
_entity.type
_entity.pdbx_description
1 polymer ?
#
loop_
_entity_poly.entity_id
_entity_poly.type
_entity_poly.pdbx_seq_one_letter_code
_entity_poly.pdbx_strand_id
1 'polypeptide(L)'
;MAAAVSPTSVESAPRIMKLVAECSRSRARAGELRLPHGPVATPVFMPVGTQATMKGITAEQLDALGCRICLGNTYHLGLRPGPELIQKAHGLHGFMNWPHNLLTDSGGFQMVSLVSLSEVTEEGVRFRSPYDGDESLLSPEKSVEIQNALGPGVGPSVMDKPWIYRLPARGSTFKAGGPEILVQPALDDGKERFGSALVPTGNLQLKKKQYEKDFRPIDPECACPTCQKHSRAFLHALLHSDNTAALHHLTVHNIAYQLRLMSAVRASIVEKRFPDFVQDFMGTMYGDPTLCPAWATEALASVGITLR
;
A
#
# COMPACT_ATOMS: atom_id res chain seq x y z
N MET A 1 27.68 53.44 17.89
CA MET A 1 26.59 52.50 18.21
C MET A 1 26.05 51.95 16.90
N ALA A 2 26.44 50.73 16.54
CA ALA A 2 25.79 49.97 15.47
C ALA A 2 25.19 48.73 16.14
N ALA A 3 23.86 48.66 16.14
CA ALA A 3 23.12 47.55 16.72
C ALA A 3 23.35 46.30 15.86
N ALA A 4 23.77 45.21 16.50
CA ALA A 4 23.88 43.91 15.86
C ALA A 4 22.47 43.39 15.52
N VAL A 5 22.24 43.11 14.23
CA VAL A 5 21.03 42.45 13.75
C VAL A 5 21.14 40.98 14.15
N SER A 6 20.22 40.54 15.01
CA SER A 6 20.03 39.14 15.41
C SER A 6 19.61 38.28 14.22
N PRO A 7 20.12 37.04 14.09
CA PRO A 7 19.76 36.16 12.98
C PRO A 7 18.28 35.76 13.09
N THR A 8 17.51 36.11 12.07
CA THR A 8 16.12 35.68 11.87
C THR A 8 16.06 34.15 11.89
N SER A 9 15.27 33.60 12.81
CA SER A 9 14.95 32.18 12.87
C SER A 9 14.32 31.73 11.55
N VAL A 10 14.98 30.80 10.85
CA VAL A 10 14.38 30.09 9.71
C VAL A 10 13.19 29.30 10.26
N GLU A 11 11.96 29.73 9.98
CA GLU A 11 10.78 28.93 10.25
C GLU A 11 10.91 27.59 9.52
N SER A 12 11.04 26.50 10.27
CA SER A 12 11.12 25.16 9.69
C SER A 12 9.83 24.86 8.95
N ALA A 13 9.92 24.31 7.74
CA ALA A 13 8.76 23.91 6.95
C ALA A 13 7.74 23.12 7.79
N PRO A 14 6.42 23.37 7.61
CA PRO A 14 5.38 22.75 8.43
C PRO A 14 5.46 21.23 8.36
N ARG A 15 5.46 20.58 9.53
CA ARG A 15 5.49 19.12 9.64
C ARG A 15 4.15 18.54 9.18
N ILE A 16 4.17 17.73 8.14
CA ILE A 16 2.97 17.05 7.62
C ILE A 16 2.48 15.93 8.55
N MET A 17 3.34 15.39 9.41
CA MET A 17 3.00 14.30 10.32
C MET A 17 2.95 14.78 11.77
N LYS A 18 1.85 14.43 12.44
CA LYS A 18 1.70 14.54 13.90
C LYS A 18 1.89 13.16 14.51
N LEU A 19 2.86 13.03 15.42
CA LEU A 19 3.04 11.82 16.22
C LEU A 19 1.97 11.74 17.31
N VAL A 20 1.35 10.58 17.48
CA VAL A 20 0.27 10.33 18.44
C VAL A 20 0.74 9.44 19.59
N ALA A 21 1.45 8.35 19.29
CA ALA A 21 1.98 7.43 20.28
C ALA A 21 3.21 6.69 19.77
N GLU A 22 4.02 6.20 20.70
CA GLU A 22 5.19 5.37 20.43
C GLU A 22 5.20 4.16 21.35
N CYS A 23 5.74 3.05 20.86
CA CYS A 23 6.02 1.89 21.68
C CYS A 23 7.21 2.19 22.60
N SER A 24 7.14 1.79 23.88
CA SER A 24 8.25 1.97 24.82
C SER A 24 9.40 0.97 24.64
N ARG A 25 9.15 -0.15 23.93
CA ARG A 25 10.15 -1.21 23.70
C ARG A 25 10.75 -1.18 22.30
N SER A 26 9.90 -0.97 21.29
CA SER A 26 10.28 -0.98 19.88
C SER A 26 10.20 0.42 19.27
N ARG A 27 10.61 0.56 18.01
CA ARG A 27 10.51 1.82 17.25
C ARG A 27 9.14 2.02 16.56
N ALA A 28 8.10 1.31 17.00
CA ALA A 28 6.77 1.43 16.41
C ALA A 28 6.13 2.77 16.81
N ARG A 29 5.54 3.45 15.83
CA ARG A 29 4.96 4.78 15.96
C ARG A 29 3.56 4.81 15.37
N ALA A 30 2.65 5.47 16.05
CA ALA A 30 1.32 5.80 15.54
C ALA A 30 1.24 7.32 15.37
N GLY A 31 0.73 7.76 14.22
CA GLY A 31 0.62 9.17 13.91
C GLY A 31 -0.59 9.49 13.04
N GLU A 32 -0.58 10.72 12.53
CA GLU A 32 -1.57 11.26 11.62
C GLU A 32 -0.88 12.17 10.60
N LEU A 33 -1.05 11.87 9.32
CA LEU A 33 -0.62 12.72 8.22
C LEU A 33 -1.72 13.74 7.93
N ARG A 34 -1.35 15.01 7.86
CA ARG A 34 -2.22 16.10 7.43
C ARG A 34 -1.98 16.33 5.95
N LEU A 35 -2.91 15.83 5.13
CA LEU A 35 -2.83 15.90 3.69
C LEU A 35 -4.00 16.73 3.12
N PRO A 36 -3.89 17.26 1.89
CA PRO A 36 -4.90 18.14 1.32
C PRO A 36 -6.30 17.53 1.22
N HIS A 37 -6.40 16.21 1.01
CA HIS A 37 -7.68 15.50 0.87
C HIS A 37 -8.04 14.72 2.15
N GLY A 38 -7.69 15.30 3.30
CA GLY A 38 -8.07 14.79 4.63
C GLY A 38 -6.94 14.08 5.38
N PRO A 39 -7.11 13.86 6.69
CA PRO A 39 -6.09 13.23 7.51
C PRO A 39 -5.97 11.72 7.24
N VAL A 40 -4.77 11.18 7.40
CA VAL A 40 -4.50 9.74 7.28
C VAL A 40 -3.81 9.23 8.54
N ALA A 41 -4.46 8.31 9.25
CA ALA A 41 -3.93 7.69 10.44
C ALA A 41 -2.82 6.67 10.09
N THR A 42 -1.67 6.72 10.77
CA THR A 42 -0.54 5.80 10.55
C THR A 42 -0.32 4.88 11.76
N PRO A 43 0.19 3.64 11.57
CA PRO A 43 0.55 3.03 10.28
C PRO A 43 -0.67 2.74 9.39
N VAL A 44 -0.49 2.92 8.08
CA VAL A 44 -1.56 2.76 7.09
C VAL A 44 -1.16 1.77 6.00
N PHE A 45 -2.13 1.01 5.52
CA PHE A 45 -2.00 0.19 4.32
C PHE A 45 -2.53 0.98 3.13
N MET A 46 -1.73 1.11 2.07
CA MET A 46 -2.15 1.79 0.83
C MET A 46 -2.37 0.78 -0.29
N PRO A 47 -3.62 0.59 -0.76
CA PRO A 47 -3.91 -0.22 -1.93
C PRO A 47 -3.33 0.46 -3.19
N VAL A 48 -2.79 -0.35 -4.11
CA VAL A 48 -2.11 0.12 -5.34
C VAL A 48 -3.04 0.03 -6.54
N GLY A 49 -3.35 1.19 -7.13
CA GLY A 49 -4.09 1.31 -8.38
C GLY A 49 -3.16 1.26 -9.58
N THR A 50 -3.54 0.48 -10.59
CA THR A 50 -2.85 0.43 -11.89
C THR A 50 -3.78 1.04 -12.94
N GLN A 51 -3.26 1.97 -13.77
CA GLN A 51 -4.08 2.74 -14.74
C GLN A 51 -5.29 3.46 -14.12
N ALA A 52 -5.08 4.17 -13.01
CA ALA A 52 -6.12 4.93 -12.32
C ALA A 52 -7.29 4.09 -11.78
N THR A 53 -7.16 2.77 -11.73
CA THR A 53 -8.18 1.92 -11.13
C THR A 53 -7.54 0.88 -10.22
N MET A 54 -8.24 0.55 -9.15
CA MET A 54 -7.95 -0.67 -8.41
C MET A 54 -8.63 -1.80 -9.17
N LYS A 55 -7.86 -2.81 -9.62
CA LYS A 55 -8.40 -3.90 -10.46
C LYS A 55 -9.59 -4.56 -9.75
N GLY A 56 -10.77 -4.39 -10.34
CA GLY A 56 -12.01 -5.01 -9.88
C GLY A 56 -12.57 -4.46 -8.56
N ILE A 57 -12.40 -3.18 -8.23
CA ILE A 57 -13.12 -2.53 -7.11
C ILE A 57 -13.36 -1.05 -7.41
N THR A 58 -14.53 -0.52 -7.05
CA THR A 58 -14.87 0.89 -7.28
C THR A 58 -14.31 1.81 -6.19
N ALA A 59 -14.20 3.11 -6.48
CA ALA A 59 -13.82 4.13 -5.50
C ALA A 59 -14.76 4.14 -4.28
N GLU A 60 -16.08 4.02 -4.52
CA GLU A 60 -17.09 3.95 -3.46
C GLU A 60 -16.90 2.73 -2.55
N GLN A 61 -16.59 1.56 -3.12
CA GLN A 61 -16.32 0.36 -2.33
C GLN A 61 -15.06 0.52 -1.47
N LEU A 62 -14.01 1.14 -1.99
CA LEU A 62 -12.79 1.43 -1.22
C LEU A 62 -13.06 2.42 -0.09
N ASP A 63 -13.84 3.46 -0.36
CA ASP A 63 -14.26 4.44 0.65
C ASP A 63 -15.08 3.78 1.76
N ALA A 64 -16.03 2.91 1.40
CA ALA A 64 -16.84 2.15 2.35
C ALA A 64 -16.01 1.18 3.22
N LEU A 65 -14.86 0.71 2.73
CA LEU A 65 -13.89 -0.07 3.52
C LEU A 65 -13.05 0.79 4.49
N GLY A 66 -13.18 2.12 4.44
CA GLY A 66 -12.43 3.06 5.26
C GLY A 66 -11.05 3.42 4.72
N CYS A 67 -10.79 3.17 3.44
CA CYS A 67 -9.54 3.60 2.81
C CYS A 67 -9.50 5.14 2.69
N ARG A 68 -8.37 5.76 3.06
CA ARG A 68 -8.17 7.22 3.03
C ARG A 68 -6.97 7.68 2.22
N ILE A 69 -6.21 6.73 1.69
CA ILE A 69 -5.09 6.99 0.80
C ILE A 69 -4.84 5.77 -0.09
N CYS A 70 -4.64 6.01 -1.39
CA CYS A 70 -4.30 4.97 -2.36
C CYS A 70 -3.00 5.34 -3.07
N LEU A 71 -2.29 4.35 -3.61
CA LEU A 71 -1.12 4.58 -4.45
C LEU A 71 -1.52 4.53 -5.92
N GLY A 72 -1.27 5.60 -6.67
CA GLY A 72 -1.38 5.65 -8.13
C GLY A 72 -0.03 5.38 -8.78
N ASN A 73 -0.02 4.53 -9.81
CA ASN A 73 1.20 4.24 -10.54
C ASN A 73 1.44 5.24 -11.69
N THR A 74 2.49 6.06 -11.59
CA THR A 74 2.74 7.15 -12.56
C THR A 74 3.16 6.63 -13.94
N TYR A 75 3.85 5.49 -14.01
CA TYR A 75 4.30 4.91 -15.28
C TYR A 75 3.12 4.54 -16.17
N HIS A 76 2.15 3.82 -15.62
CA HIS A 76 0.95 3.44 -16.37
C HIS A 76 0.10 4.66 -16.74
N LEU A 77 -0.07 5.60 -15.80
CA LEU A 77 -0.90 6.79 -16.00
C LEU A 77 -0.32 7.75 -17.03
N GLY A 78 1.00 7.91 -17.06
CA GLY A 78 1.73 8.76 -17.98
C GLY A 78 1.70 8.24 -19.43
N LEU A 79 1.63 6.92 -19.62
CA LEU A 79 1.56 6.29 -20.93
C LEU A 79 0.12 6.15 -21.43
N ARG A 80 -0.82 5.71 -20.57
CA ARG A 80 -2.23 5.53 -20.93
C ARG A 80 -3.13 5.68 -19.70
N PRO A 81 -4.08 6.63 -19.68
CA PRO A 81 -4.61 7.41 -20.81
C PRO A 81 -3.76 8.62 -21.24
N GLY A 82 -2.69 8.94 -20.51
CA GLY A 82 -1.83 10.09 -20.78
C GLY A 82 -2.22 11.35 -19.99
N PRO A 83 -1.26 12.26 -19.76
CA PRO A 83 -1.43 13.40 -18.85
C PRO A 83 -2.48 14.40 -19.33
N GLU A 84 -2.60 14.64 -20.64
CA GLU A 84 -3.58 15.60 -21.18
C GLU A 84 -5.04 15.20 -20.89
N LEU A 85 -5.34 13.90 -20.98
CA LEU A 85 -6.68 13.38 -20.70
C LEU A 85 -6.99 13.50 -19.21
N ILE A 86 -6.01 13.19 -18.36
CA ILE A 86 -6.14 13.29 -16.90
C ILE A 86 -6.35 14.75 -16.47
N GLN A 87 -5.66 15.70 -17.08
CA GLN A 87 -5.88 17.13 -16.84
C GLN A 87 -7.30 17.56 -17.24
N LYS A 88 -7.79 17.12 -18.42
CA LYS A 88 -9.18 17.39 -18.85
C LYS A 88 -10.23 16.79 -17.91
N ALA A 89 -9.89 15.71 -17.21
CA ALA A 89 -10.74 15.08 -16.20
C ALA A 89 -10.55 15.68 -14.78
N HIS A 90 -10.00 16.90 -14.68
CA HIS A 90 -9.73 17.59 -13.41
C HIS A 90 -8.68 16.90 -12.52
N GLY A 91 -7.64 16.33 -13.15
CA GLY A 91 -6.57 15.62 -12.48
C GLY A 91 -6.94 14.18 -12.11
N LEU A 92 -6.02 13.46 -11.47
CA LEU A 92 -6.20 12.04 -11.18
C LEU A 92 -7.37 11.76 -10.24
N HIS A 93 -7.63 12.65 -9.26
CA HIS A 93 -8.78 12.52 -8.36
C HIS A 93 -10.11 12.54 -9.12
N GLY A 94 -10.28 13.49 -10.04
CA GLY A 94 -11.48 13.59 -10.88
C GLY A 94 -11.61 12.41 -11.84
N PHE A 95 -10.51 11.98 -12.46
CA PHE A 95 -10.50 10.83 -13.36
C PHE A 95 -10.88 9.51 -12.65
N MET A 96 -10.40 9.30 -11.42
CA MET A 96 -10.72 8.11 -10.61
C MET A 96 -12.05 8.21 -9.88
N ASN A 97 -12.67 9.39 -9.84
CA ASN A 97 -13.72 9.75 -8.90
C ASN A 97 -13.35 9.38 -7.44
N TRP A 98 -12.11 9.69 -7.04
CA TRP A 98 -11.57 9.38 -5.72
C TRP A 98 -11.45 10.65 -4.87
N PRO A 99 -12.20 10.75 -3.75
CA PRO A 99 -12.27 11.98 -2.97
C PRO A 99 -11.16 12.13 -1.92
N HIS A 100 -10.39 11.07 -1.66
CA HIS A 100 -9.35 11.06 -0.60
C HIS A 100 -7.95 11.18 -1.20
N ASN A 101 -6.93 11.07 -0.35
CA ASN A 101 -5.55 11.27 -0.76
C ASN A 101 -5.06 10.24 -1.79
N LEU A 102 -4.16 10.68 -2.66
CA LEU A 102 -3.41 9.83 -3.58
C LEU A 102 -1.92 10.06 -3.37
N LEU A 103 -1.17 8.97 -3.42
CA LEU A 103 0.28 9.01 -3.51
C LEU A 103 0.69 8.45 -4.85
N THR A 104 1.47 9.18 -5.64
CA THR A 104 1.96 8.64 -6.90
C THR A 104 3.43 8.29 -6.79
N ASP A 105 3.79 7.16 -7.34
CA ASP A 105 5.18 6.72 -7.34
C ASP A 105 5.91 7.35 -8.54
N SER A 106 7.20 7.67 -8.46
CA SER A 106 7.95 8.24 -9.60
C SER A 106 8.07 7.36 -10.88
N GLY A 107 7.54 6.13 -10.88
CA GLY A 107 7.65 5.16 -11.98
C GLY A 107 8.96 4.37 -12.01
N GLY A 108 10.01 4.84 -11.35
CA GLY A 108 11.36 4.26 -11.44
C GLY A 108 11.49 2.78 -11.01
N PHE A 109 10.58 2.25 -10.18
CA PHE A 109 10.64 0.84 -9.81
C PHE A 109 10.26 -0.09 -10.98
N GLN A 110 9.24 0.26 -11.75
CA GLN A 110 8.87 -0.53 -12.94
C GLN A 110 9.91 -0.43 -14.03
N MET A 111 10.60 0.70 -14.15
CA MET A 111 11.70 0.86 -15.08
C MET A 111 12.88 -0.06 -14.74
N VAL A 112 13.17 -0.24 -13.43
CA VAL A 112 14.21 -1.18 -12.96
C VAL A 112 13.73 -2.65 -13.03
N SER A 113 12.43 -2.91 -12.95
CA SER A 113 11.88 -4.27 -13.16
C SER A 113 11.82 -4.67 -14.64
N LEU A 114 11.76 -3.70 -15.55
CA LEU A 114 11.80 -3.87 -17.01
C LEU A 114 13.24 -3.77 -17.57
N VAL A 115 14.27 -4.05 -16.76
CA VAL A 115 15.69 -3.97 -17.14
C VAL A 115 16.07 -4.84 -18.35
N SER A 116 15.26 -5.84 -18.72
CA SER A 116 15.44 -6.54 -19.99
C SER A 116 15.20 -5.67 -21.24
N LEU A 117 14.66 -4.45 -21.08
CA LEU A 117 14.23 -3.55 -22.15
C LEU A 117 14.72 -2.09 -21.96
N SER A 118 15.66 -1.81 -21.05
CA SER A 118 15.98 -0.43 -20.65
C SER A 118 17.48 -0.14 -20.49
N GLU A 119 17.93 1.03 -20.95
CA GLU A 119 19.29 1.56 -20.75
C GLU A 119 19.23 2.74 -19.76
N VAL A 120 20.08 2.71 -18.73
CA VAL A 120 20.15 3.76 -17.70
C VAL A 120 21.36 4.65 -17.99
N THR A 121 21.13 5.94 -18.20
CA THR A 121 22.16 6.96 -18.41
C THR A 121 22.06 8.06 -17.33
N GLU A 122 23.01 8.98 -17.26
CA GLU A 122 22.88 10.17 -16.39
C GLU A 122 21.67 11.05 -16.73
N GLU A 123 21.24 11.02 -18.00
CA GLU A 123 20.09 11.78 -18.52
C GLU A 123 18.75 11.22 -18.04
N GLY A 124 18.71 9.92 -17.69
CA GLY A 124 17.50 9.24 -17.26
C GLY A 124 17.47 7.78 -17.71
N VAL A 125 16.27 7.21 -17.75
CA VAL A 125 16.08 5.82 -18.19
C VAL A 125 15.39 5.80 -19.54
N ARG A 126 16.07 5.23 -20.54
CA ARG A 126 15.49 4.94 -21.86
C ARG A 126 14.82 3.58 -21.79
N PHE A 127 13.57 3.51 -22.23
CA PHE A 127 12.81 2.27 -22.23
C PHE A 127 11.94 2.20 -23.48
N ARG A 128 11.67 0.98 -23.92
CA ARG A 128 10.65 0.74 -24.93
C ARG A 128 9.28 0.68 -24.26
N SER A 129 8.34 1.48 -24.72
CA SER A 129 6.97 1.45 -24.22
C SER A 129 6.34 0.08 -24.51
N PRO A 130 5.70 -0.56 -23.52
CA PRO A 130 5.11 -1.89 -23.67
C PRO A 130 3.80 -1.88 -24.47
N TYR A 131 3.31 -0.69 -24.86
CA TYR A 131 2.01 -0.52 -25.52
C TYR A 131 2.12 -0.34 -27.04
N ASP A 132 3.07 0.48 -27.48
CA ASP A 132 3.28 0.87 -28.88
C ASP A 132 4.67 0.45 -29.41
N GLY A 133 5.62 0.15 -28.53
CA GLY A 133 6.98 -0.24 -28.90
C GLY A 133 7.92 0.94 -29.18
N ASP A 134 7.48 2.17 -28.93
CA ASP A 134 8.29 3.37 -29.14
C ASP A 134 9.33 3.53 -28.03
N GLU A 135 10.50 4.07 -28.37
CA GLU A 135 11.53 4.42 -27.39
C GLU A 135 11.20 5.74 -26.72
N SER A 136 11.20 5.73 -25.39
CA SER A 136 10.92 6.89 -24.55
C SER A 136 11.99 7.07 -23.49
N LEU A 137 12.31 8.32 -23.17
CA LEU A 137 13.23 8.71 -22.09
C LEU A 137 12.41 9.25 -20.91
N LEU A 138 12.58 8.66 -19.73
CA LEU A 138 12.08 9.25 -18.48
C LEU A 138 13.26 9.87 -17.70
N SER A 139 13.37 11.19 -17.76
CA SER A 139 14.28 11.95 -16.89
C SER A 139 13.62 12.27 -15.54
N PRO A 140 14.40 12.65 -14.50
CA PRO A 140 13.85 13.15 -13.24
C PRO A 140 12.86 14.31 -13.44
N GLU A 141 13.18 15.25 -14.32
CA GLU A 141 12.34 16.42 -14.64
C GLU A 141 11.02 15.95 -15.29
N LYS A 142 11.09 15.00 -16.22
CA LYS A 142 9.89 14.45 -16.86
C LYS A 142 9.01 13.68 -15.87
N SER A 143 9.61 12.97 -14.92
CA SER A 143 8.87 12.31 -13.84
C SER A 143 8.12 13.33 -12.97
N VAL A 144 8.79 14.42 -12.58
CA VAL A 144 8.17 15.51 -11.81
C VAL A 144 7.07 16.21 -12.63
N GLU A 145 7.30 16.46 -13.92
CA GLU A 145 6.29 17.04 -14.83
C GLU A 145 5.04 16.17 -14.91
N ILE A 146 5.20 14.85 -15.12
CA ILE A 146 4.07 13.91 -15.16
C ILE A 146 3.36 13.89 -13.80
N GLN A 147 4.09 13.78 -12.69
CA GLN A 147 3.51 13.81 -11.35
C GLN A 147 2.70 15.09 -11.09
N ASN A 148 3.23 16.26 -11.49
CA ASN A 148 2.53 17.54 -11.39
C ASN A 148 1.28 17.59 -12.28
N ALA A 149 1.36 17.03 -13.50
CA ALA A 149 0.23 16.93 -14.42
C ALA A 149 -0.86 15.96 -13.94
N LEU A 150 -0.48 14.92 -13.18
CA LEU A 150 -1.41 13.99 -12.54
C LEU A 150 -2.05 14.59 -11.27
N GLY A 151 -1.41 15.59 -10.67
CA GLY A 151 -1.98 16.38 -9.58
C GLY A 151 -3.24 17.16 -10.01
N PRO A 152 -4.18 17.44 -9.10
CA PRO A 152 -5.22 18.42 -9.36
C PRO A 152 -4.53 19.78 -9.62
N GLY A 153 -5.03 20.56 -10.58
CA GLY A 153 -4.41 21.79 -11.09
C GLY A 153 -4.18 22.95 -10.10
N VAL A 154 -4.21 22.70 -8.79
CA VAL A 154 -3.88 23.65 -7.73
C VAL A 154 -3.02 22.94 -6.66
N GLY A 155 -1.69 23.02 -6.81
CA GLY A 155 -0.71 22.66 -5.79
C GLY A 155 -0.32 21.17 -5.70
N PRO A 156 0.83 20.85 -5.06
CA PRO A 156 1.38 19.49 -5.01
C PRO A 156 0.51 18.59 -4.12
N SER A 157 -0.52 17.99 -4.70
CA SER A 157 -1.30 16.91 -4.06
C SER A 157 -0.67 15.54 -4.29
N VAL A 158 0.39 15.50 -5.10
CA VAL A 158 1.26 14.36 -5.27
C VAL A 158 2.44 14.53 -4.32
N MET A 159 2.50 13.68 -3.30
CA MET A 159 3.73 13.53 -2.53
C MET A 159 4.68 12.65 -3.33
N ASP A 160 5.83 13.24 -3.71
CA ASP A 160 6.95 12.48 -4.24
C ASP A 160 7.50 11.53 -3.16
N LYS A 161 8.41 10.63 -3.54
CA LYS A 161 8.91 9.51 -2.75
C LYS A 161 9.83 9.79 -1.54
N PRO A 162 10.24 11.00 -1.10
CA PRO A 162 11.28 11.05 -0.06
C PRO A 162 10.86 10.52 1.32
N TRP A 163 9.57 10.22 1.55
CA TRP A 163 9.04 9.85 2.87
C TRP A 163 8.61 8.38 3.05
N ILE A 164 8.60 7.56 1.99
CA ILE A 164 8.22 6.14 2.09
C ILE A 164 9.46 5.26 2.20
N TYR A 165 9.73 4.75 3.41
CA TYR A 165 10.73 3.71 3.61
C TYR A 165 10.22 2.36 3.10
N ARG A 166 11.02 1.75 2.22
CA ARG A 166 10.78 0.47 1.54
C ARG A 166 11.06 -0.71 2.48
N LEU A 167 10.25 -1.76 2.43
CA LEU A 167 10.66 -3.09 2.93
C LEU A 167 11.82 -3.59 2.03
N PRO A 168 12.95 -4.02 2.60
CA PRO A 168 14.10 -4.42 1.80
C PRO A 168 13.77 -5.62 0.90
N ALA A 169 14.20 -5.55 -0.37
CA ALA A 169 14.33 -6.73 -1.20
C ALA A 169 15.39 -7.66 -0.58
N ARG A 170 15.26 -8.99 -0.82
CA ARG A 170 16.17 -10.02 -0.28
C ARG A 170 17.62 -9.55 -0.35
N GLY A 171 18.27 -9.41 0.80
CA GLY A 171 19.69 -9.05 0.93
C GLY A 171 20.01 -7.63 1.42
N SER A 172 19.02 -6.79 1.72
CA SER A 172 19.26 -5.49 2.38
C SER A 172 18.81 -5.50 3.85
N THR A 173 19.65 -4.96 4.74
CA THR A 173 19.47 -4.98 6.19
C THR A 173 18.17 -4.30 6.60
N PHE A 174 17.31 -5.05 7.29
CA PHE A 174 16.09 -4.55 7.90
C PHE A 174 16.49 -3.55 9.01
N LYS A 175 16.41 -2.25 8.75
CA LYS A 175 16.49 -1.27 9.83
C LYS A 175 15.15 -1.31 10.55
N ALA A 176 15.15 -1.90 11.74
CA ALA A 176 13.97 -2.04 12.59
C ALA A 176 13.54 -0.70 13.24
N GLY A 177 13.38 0.34 12.41
CA GLY A 177 12.49 1.47 12.61
C GLY A 177 11.36 1.29 11.62
N GLY A 178 10.22 0.74 12.07
CA GLY A 178 9.14 0.33 11.16
C GLY A 178 8.68 1.47 10.26
N PRO A 179 8.36 1.21 8.97
CA PRO A 179 7.84 2.23 8.09
C PRO A 179 6.47 2.71 8.61
N GLU A 180 6.26 4.04 8.63
CA GLU A 180 4.98 4.67 9.01
C GLU A 180 3.88 4.41 7.96
N ILE A 181 4.27 3.93 6.79
CA ILE A 181 3.41 3.68 5.65
C ILE A 181 3.79 2.30 5.09
N LEU A 182 2.84 1.36 5.12
CA LEU A 182 3.01 0.06 4.50
C LEU A 182 2.35 0.09 3.12
N VAL A 183 3.20 0.11 2.10
CA VAL A 183 2.80 -0.01 0.70
C VAL A 183 2.70 -1.47 0.37
N GLN A 184 1.57 -1.92 -0.17
CA GLN A 184 1.57 -3.21 -0.85
C GLN A 184 2.60 -3.10 -1.97
N PRO A 185 3.63 -3.97 -2.08
CA PRO A 185 4.29 -4.09 -3.38
C PRO A 185 3.16 -4.25 -4.39
N ALA A 186 3.20 -3.47 -5.49
CA ALA A 186 2.24 -3.66 -6.58
C ALA A 186 2.08 -5.16 -6.71
N LEU A 187 0.86 -5.65 -6.49
CA LEU A 187 0.59 -7.07 -6.66
C LEU A 187 0.58 -7.25 -8.16
N ASP A 188 1.78 -7.18 -8.73
CA ASP A 188 2.10 -7.40 -10.11
C ASP A 188 1.69 -8.83 -10.35
N ASP A 189 0.54 -8.98 -11.01
CA ASP A 189 0.18 -9.97 -12.04
C ASP A 189 0.60 -11.43 -11.81
N GLY A 190 0.94 -11.80 -10.58
CA GLY A 190 1.43 -13.11 -10.21
C GLY A 190 0.26 -14.07 -10.08
N LYS A 191 0.30 -15.13 -10.90
CA LYS A 191 -0.60 -16.30 -10.86
C LYS A 191 -0.87 -16.86 -9.45
N GLU A 192 -0.01 -16.58 -8.48
CA GLU A 192 -0.06 -17.08 -7.10
C GLU A 192 -1.19 -16.49 -6.22
N ARG A 193 -1.87 -15.41 -6.64
CA ARG A 193 -2.99 -14.83 -5.86
C ARG A 193 -4.38 -15.09 -6.43
N PHE A 194 -4.49 -15.80 -7.56
CA PHE A 194 -5.79 -16.16 -8.13
C PHE A 194 -6.48 -17.23 -7.28
N GLY A 195 -7.40 -16.79 -6.41
CA GLY A 195 -8.19 -17.67 -5.54
C GLY A 195 -7.68 -17.81 -4.11
N SER A 196 -6.84 -16.88 -3.64
CA SER A 196 -6.33 -16.86 -2.25
C SER A 196 -6.94 -15.71 -1.44
N ALA A 197 -7.47 -16.03 -0.26
CA ALA A 197 -8.04 -15.06 0.68
C ALA A 197 -7.19 -14.95 1.95
N LEU A 198 -6.88 -13.73 2.38
CA LEU A 198 -6.11 -13.47 3.61
C LEU A 198 -6.94 -13.76 4.85
N VAL A 199 -6.35 -14.43 5.84
CA VAL A 199 -6.97 -14.73 7.14
C VAL A 199 -5.92 -14.58 8.25
N PRO A 200 -6.33 -14.47 9.53
CA PRO A 200 -5.37 -14.36 10.64
C PRO A 200 -4.32 -15.48 10.68
N THR A 201 -4.70 -16.69 10.25
CA THR A 201 -3.83 -17.88 10.19
C THR A 201 -3.05 -18.01 8.87
N GLY A 202 -2.98 -16.94 8.07
CA GLY A 202 -2.26 -16.91 6.79
C GLY A 202 -3.18 -16.71 5.59
N ASN A 203 -3.34 -17.75 4.77
CA ASN A 203 -4.16 -17.66 3.55
C ASN A 203 -5.01 -18.92 3.30
N LEU A 204 -6.22 -18.71 2.79
CA LEU A 204 -7.11 -19.77 2.33
C LEU A 204 -7.05 -19.86 0.81
N GLN A 205 -6.58 -21.00 0.31
CA GLN A 205 -6.62 -21.32 -1.12
C GLN A 205 -7.99 -21.87 -1.50
N LEU A 206 -8.95 -21.00 -1.77
CA LEU A 206 -10.36 -21.33 -1.96
C LEU A 206 -10.65 -22.22 -3.18
N LYS A 207 -9.67 -22.41 -4.07
CA LYS A 207 -9.73 -23.42 -5.15
C LYS A 207 -9.61 -24.86 -4.65
N LYS A 208 -9.13 -25.10 -3.43
CA LYS A 208 -9.00 -26.46 -2.90
C LYS A 208 -10.36 -27.10 -2.64
N LYS A 209 -10.49 -28.39 -2.97
CA LYS A 209 -11.71 -29.20 -2.80
C LYS A 209 -12.28 -29.19 -1.38
N GLN A 210 -11.44 -29.00 -0.37
CA GLN A 210 -11.89 -28.92 1.04
C GLN A 210 -12.92 -27.80 1.29
N TYR A 211 -12.98 -26.78 0.44
CA TYR A 211 -13.92 -25.67 0.57
C TYR A 211 -15.23 -25.87 -0.20
N GLU A 212 -15.37 -26.93 -1.01
CA GLU A 212 -16.55 -27.22 -1.85
C GLU A 212 -17.86 -27.23 -1.05
N LYS A 213 -17.80 -27.68 0.21
CA LYS A 213 -18.95 -27.78 1.14
C LYS A 213 -18.74 -26.98 2.43
N ASP A 214 -17.81 -26.03 2.44
CA ASP A 214 -17.57 -25.16 3.60
C ASP A 214 -18.49 -23.92 3.53
N PHE A 215 -19.61 -23.95 4.25
CA PHE A 215 -20.60 -22.87 4.24
C PHE A 215 -20.26 -21.70 5.19
N ARG A 216 -19.10 -21.72 5.84
CA ARG A 216 -18.62 -20.60 6.66
C ARG A 216 -18.14 -19.44 5.78
N PRO A 217 -18.13 -18.19 6.29
CA PRO A 217 -17.47 -17.07 5.61
C PRO A 217 -15.95 -17.26 5.56
N ILE A 218 -15.24 -16.43 4.79
CA ILE A 218 -13.77 -16.47 4.74
C ILE A 218 -13.19 -16.31 6.14
N ASP A 219 -13.63 -15.28 6.86
CA ASP A 219 -13.27 -14.97 8.24
C ASP A 219 -14.54 -14.55 8.99
N PRO A 220 -14.96 -15.27 10.06
CA PRO A 220 -16.18 -14.97 10.81
C PRO A 220 -16.11 -13.64 11.57
N GLU A 221 -14.92 -13.12 11.85
CA GLU A 221 -14.73 -11.82 12.54
C GLU A 221 -14.58 -10.66 11.55
N CYS A 222 -14.59 -10.94 10.24
CA CYS A 222 -14.44 -9.92 9.21
C CYS A 222 -15.82 -9.37 8.80
N ALA A 223 -16.02 -8.07 9.02
CA ALA A 223 -17.26 -7.37 8.67
C ALA A 223 -17.30 -6.89 7.19
N CYS A 224 -16.42 -7.37 6.31
CA CYS A 224 -16.42 -6.91 4.92
C CYS A 224 -17.67 -7.41 4.15
N PRO A 225 -18.09 -6.71 3.07
CA PRO A 225 -19.26 -7.12 2.28
C PRO A 225 -19.20 -8.55 1.76
N THR A 226 -18.00 -9.07 1.48
CA THR A 226 -17.80 -10.46 1.04
C THR A 226 -18.14 -11.45 2.14
N CYS A 227 -17.57 -11.30 3.35
CA CYS A 227 -17.81 -12.21 4.47
C CYS A 227 -19.24 -12.18 4.99
N GLN A 228 -19.94 -11.05 4.85
CA GLN A 228 -21.34 -10.94 5.26
C GLN A 228 -22.32 -11.67 4.32
N LYS A 229 -21.97 -11.81 3.04
CA LYS A 229 -22.91 -12.26 2.00
C LYS A 229 -22.54 -13.61 1.36
N HIS A 230 -21.29 -14.03 1.45
CA HIS A 230 -20.78 -15.18 0.71
C HIS A 230 -20.03 -16.18 1.60
N SER A 231 -20.29 -17.46 1.35
CA SER A 231 -19.57 -18.57 1.96
C SER A 231 -18.33 -18.95 1.16
N ARG A 232 -17.42 -19.71 1.80
CA ARG A 232 -16.25 -20.30 1.12
C ARG A 232 -16.66 -21.26 0.00
N ALA A 233 -17.73 -22.04 0.19
CA ALA A 233 -18.30 -22.92 -0.84
C ALA A 233 -18.80 -22.16 -2.07
N PHE A 234 -19.48 -21.03 -1.86
CA PHE A 234 -19.93 -20.19 -2.97
C PHE A 234 -18.74 -19.62 -3.75
N LEU A 235 -17.74 -19.08 -3.04
CA LEU A 235 -16.52 -18.55 -3.68
C LEU A 235 -15.72 -19.65 -4.39
N HIS A 236 -15.66 -20.85 -3.82
CA HIS A 236 -15.06 -22.03 -4.44
C HIS A 236 -15.73 -22.35 -5.78
N ALA A 237 -17.07 -22.41 -5.81
CA ALA A 237 -17.82 -22.66 -7.04
C ALA A 237 -17.56 -21.57 -8.10
N LEU A 238 -17.59 -20.29 -7.70
CA LEU A 238 -17.31 -19.19 -8.64
C LEU A 238 -15.88 -19.27 -9.23
N LEU A 239 -14.89 -19.61 -8.41
CA LEU A 239 -13.50 -19.76 -8.85
C LEU A 239 -13.28 -20.92 -9.83
N HIS A 240 -14.13 -21.94 -9.84
CA HIS A 240 -14.07 -23.06 -10.79
C HIS A 240 -14.84 -22.78 -12.09
N SER A 241 -15.71 -21.79 -12.09
CA SER A 241 -16.42 -21.30 -13.29
C SER A 241 -15.67 -20.18 -14.03
N ASP A 242 -14.41 -19.90 -13.67
CA ASP A 242 -13.60 -18.77 -14.16
C ASP A 242 -14.35 -17.42 -14.12
N ASN A 243 -15.19 -17.24 -13.10
CA ASN A 243 -16.02 -16.05 -12.97
C ASN A 243 -15.22 -14.90 -12.37
N THR A 244 -15.17 -13.77 -13.08
CA THR A 244 -14.47 -12.54 -12.64
C THR A 244 -15.05 -11.95 -11.34
N ALA A 245 -16.32 -12.24 -11.02
CA ALA A 245 -16.94 -11.84 -9.76
C ALA A 245 -16.24 -12.49 -8.54
N ALA A 246 -15.67 -13.69 -8.70
CA ALA A 246 -14.89 -14.31 -7.62
C ALA A 246 -13.69 -13.43 -7.24
N LEU A 247 -12.97 -12.92 -8.25
CA LEU A 247 -11.80 -12.06 -8.05
C LEU A 247 -12.19 -10.74 -7.38
N HIS A 248 -13.32 -10.16 -7.79
CA HIS A 248 -13.88 -8.97 -7.14
C HIS A 248 -14.09 -9.18 -5.63
N HIS A 249 -14.77 -10.26 -5.25
CA HIS A 249 -15.05 -10.55 -3.84
C HIS A 249 -13.80 -10.81 -3.00
N LEU A 250 -12.80 -11.49 -3.57
CA LEU A 250 -11.52 -11.72 -2.91
C LEU A 250 -10.72 -10.44 -2.73
N THR A 251 -10.71 -9.56 -3.73
CA THR A 251 -10.05 -8.26 -3.64
C THR A 251 -10.66 -7.39 -2.53
N VAL A 252 -12.00 -7.30 -2.49
CA VAL A 252 -12.73 -6.58 -1.43
C VAL A 252 -12.34 -7.11 -0.04
N HIS A 253 -12.34 -8.43 0.13
CA HIS A 253 -11.97 -9.06 1.42
C HIS A 253 -10.51 -8.80 1.80
N ASN A 254 -9.58 -8.97 0.86
CA ASN A 254 -8.14 -8.85 1.13
C ASN A 254 -7.76 -7.40 1.51
N ILE A 255 -8.33 -6.40 0.83
CA ILE A 255 -8.14 -4.99 1.18
C ILE A 255 -8.71 -4.72 2.57
N ALA A 256 -9.93 -5.19 2.85
CA ALA A 256 -10.55 -5.03 4.16
C ALA A 256 -9.71 -5.65 5.29
N TYR A 257 -9.14 -6.84 5.05
CA TYR A 257 -8.25 -7.50 6.00
C TYR A 257 -7.01 -6.65 6.29
N GLN A 258 -6.35 -6.11 5.27
CA GLN A 258 -5.14 -5.30 5.44
C GLN A 258 -5.42 -3.96 6.14
N LEU A 259 -6.52 -3.29 5.80
CA LEU A 259 -6.95 -2.06 6.48
C LEU A 259 -7.26 -2.32 7.96
N ARG A 260 -7.96 -3.43 8.27
CA ARG A 260 -8.25 -3.85 9.65
C ARG A 260 -6.96 -4.20 10.41
N LEU A 261 -6.04 -4.92 9.78
CA LEU A 261 -4.75 -5.28 10.39
C LEU A 261 -3.96 -4.02 10.77
N MET A 262 -3.87 -3.03 9.88
CA MET A 262 -3.18 -1.77 10.19
C MET A 262 -3.89 -0.95 11.27
N SER A 263 -5.23 -0.97 11.27
CA SER A 263 -6.01 -0.35 12.34
C SER A 263 -5.75 -1.00 13.70
N ALA A 264 -5.64 -2.33 13.75
CA ALA A 264 -5.31 -3.08 14.97
C ALA A 264 -3.86 -2.83 15.43
N VAL A 265 -2.90 -2.79 14.50
CA VAL A 265 -1.51 -2.38 14.78
C VAL A 265 -1.50 -1.00 15.41
N ARG A 266 -2.18 -0.02 14.80
CA ARG A 266 -2.25 1.34 15.32
C ARG A 266 -2.85 1.38 16.72
N ALA A 267 -3.98 0.70 16.94
CA ALA A 267 -4.62 0.62 18.25
C ALA A 267 -3.66 0.07 19.31
N SER A 268 -2.94 -1.02 19.02
CA SER A 268 -1.99 -1.61 19.97
C SER A 268 -0.81 -0.67 20.34
N ILE A 269 -0.37 0.20 19.42
CA ILE A 269 0.67 1.21 19.69
C ILE A 269 0.10 2.30 20.61
N VAL A 270 -1.09 2.81 20.30
CA VAL A 270 -1.77 3.84 21.12
C VAL A 270 -2.08 3.33 22.52
N GLU A 271 -2.49 2.07 22.64
CA GLU A 271 -2.81 1.39 23.89
C GLU A 271 -1.56 0.86 24.63
N LYS A 272 -0.34 1.15 24.13
CA LYS A 272 0.94 0.75 24.73
C LYS A 272 1.13 -0.76 24.92
N ARG A 273 0.50 -1.57 24.06
CA ARG A 273 0.55 -3.05 24.08
C ARG A 273 1.02 -3.67 22.76
N PHE A 274 1.77 -2.91 21.96
CA PHE A 274 2.28 -3.36 20.66
C PHE A 274 3.11 -4.67 20.71
N PRO A 275 4.02 -4.88 21.69
CA PRO A 275 4.76 -6.15 21.78
C PRO A 275 3.85 -7.37 21.97
N ASP A 276 2.82 -7.24 22.81
CA ASP A 276 1.86 -8.31 23.08
C ASP A 276 1.02 -8.61 21.83
N PHE A 277 0.59 -7.56 21.11
CA PHE A 277 -0.08 -7.71 19.82
C PHE A 277 0.77 -8.49 18.80
N VAL A 278 2.08 -8.23 18.72
CA VAL A 278 2.98 -8.96 17.82
C VAL A 278 3.11 -10.42 18.23
N GLN A 279 3.21 -10.71 19.53
CA GLN A 279 3.24 -12.08 20.03
C GLN A 279 1.96 -12.84 19.67
N ASP A 280 0.80 -12.23 19.93
CA ASP A 280 -0.51 -12.81 19.59
C ASP A 280 -0.66 -13.03 18.07
N PHE A 281 -0.21 -12.07 17.26
CA PHE A 281 -0.25 -12.17 15.80
C PHE A 281 0.63 -13.31 15.29
N MET A 282 1.87 -13.41 15.77
CA MET A 282 2.80 -14.48 15.36
C MET A 282 2.32 -15.85 15.84
N GLY A 283 1.80 -15.93 17.07
CA GLY A 283 1.17 -17.15 17.60
C GLY A 283 -0.05 -17.57 16.79
N THR A 284 -0.90 -16.63 16.36
CA THR A 284 -2.05 -16.94 15.50
C THR A 284 -1.63 -17.38 14.09
N MET A 285 -0.61 -16.74 13.53
CA MET A 285 -0.18 -16.98 12.14
C MET A 285 0.59 -18.30 11.98
N TYR A 286 1.45 -18.63 12.94
CA TYR A 286 2.34 -19.80 12.86
C TYR A 286 1.98 -20.92 13.84
N GLY A 287 1.16 -20.65 14.85
CA GLY A 287 0.80 -21.60 15.91
C GLY A 287 1.93 -21.78 16.92
N ASP A 288 3.07 -22.29 16.45
CA ASP A 288 4.26 -22.59 17.25
C ASP A 288 5.39 -21.58 16.96
N PRO A 289 6.07 -21.04 17.99
CA PRO A 289 7.24 -20.17 17.81
C PRO A 289 8.37 -20.78 16.96
N THR A 290 8.51 -22.10 16.98
CA THR A 290 9.51 -22.82 16.15
C THR A 290 9.19 -22.81 14.66
N LEU A 291 7.91 -22.60 14.30
CA LEU A 291 7.47 -22.45 12.91
C LEU A 291 7.61 -21.00 12.41
N CYS A 292 7.93 -20.06 13.30
CA CYS A 292 8.18 -18.68 12.91
C CYS A 292 9.49 -18.61 12.08
N PRO A 293 9.49 -17.92 10.93
CA PRO A 293 10.70 -17.76 10.13
C PRO A 293 11.82 -17.08 10.92
N ALA A 294 13.05 -17.59 10.81
CA ALA A 294 14.22 -17.07 11.52
C ALA A 294 14.45 -15.56 11.29
N TRP A 295 14.25 -15.08 10.06
CA TRP A 295 14.38 -13.65 9.76
C TRP A 295 13.39 -12.78 10.56
N ALA A 296 12.19 -13.30 10.84
CA ALA A 296 11.16 -12.56 11.58
C ALA A 296 11.47 -12.54 13.07
N THR A 297 11.92 -13.66 13.63
CA THR A 297 12.32 -13.75 15.05
C THR A 297 13.53 -12.86 15.33
N GLU A 298 14.54 -12.87 14.46
CA GLU A 298 15.73 -12.00 14.56
C GLU A 298 15.37 -10.51 14.44
N ALA A 299 14.51 -10.14 13.48
CA ALA A 299 14.08 -8.76 13.31
C ALA A 299 13.32 -8.23 14.52
N LEU A 300 12.42 -9.04 15.10
CA LEU A 300 11.68 -8.68 16.31
C LEU A 300 12.60 -8.58 17.54
N ALA A 301 13.55 -9.51 17.69
CA ALA A 301 14.54 -9.47 18.77
C ALA A 301 15.40 -8.20 18.72
N SER A 302 15.75 -7.71 17.52
CA SER A 302 16.52 -6.47 17.35
C SER A 302 15.84 -5.21 17.89
N VAL A 303 14.52 -5.26 18.13
CA VAL A 303 13.71 -4.17 18.70
C VAL A 303 13.10 -4.53 20.06
N GLY A 304 13.67 -5.52 20.74
CA GLY A 304 13.25 -5.91 22.08
C GLY A 304 11.89 -6.61 22.16
N ILE A 305 11.46 -7.25 21.06
CA ILE A 305 10.26 -8.11 21.04
C ILE A 305 10.72 -9.57 20.90
N THR A 306 10.61 -10.33 21.98
CA THR A 306 10.89 -11.77 21.98
C THR A 306 9.59 -12.55 21.83
N LEU A 307 9.54 -13.49 20.89
CA LEU A 307 8.42 -14.44 20.78
C LEU A 307 8.54 -15.50 21.87
N ARG A 308 7.43 -15.79 22.56
CA ARG A 308 7.34 -16.80 23.62
C ARG A 308 6.81 -18.10 23.05
#